data_AF-A0A1I8I674-F1
#
_entry.id   AF-A0A1I8I674-F1
#
_cell.length_a   1.000
_cell.length_b   1.000
_cell.length_c   1.000
_cell.angle_alpha   90.00
_cell.angle_beta   90.00
_cell.angle_gamma   90.00
#
_symmetry.space_group_name_H-M   'P 1'
#
loop_
_entity.id
_entity.type
_entity.pdbx_description
1 polymer ?
#
loop_
_entity_poly.entity_id
_entity_poly.type
_entity_poly.pdbx_seq_one_letter_code
_entity_poly.pdbx_strand_id
1 'polypeptide(L)'
;GCPQSCNNRGNCRRQQPSDSSSLAASDWHCVCLGINQWRGDACQHSIEKDCSDGVDNDGGNGLVDCFDPDCCHQTDCATAATCKGGAIAKQVLLSESPLPAVSSFEKRVKFLVGKESVQLGYSPGSIDPKQISVLMGRLFLPDGSQLIGSRQEDARNPSAGHSLSRPDGSFTLVVSASGGSGLIALSFRRSYTPNRSLQAEVLLSGVPVGAFLNLGNIVLTPADAGTPMTIFSAPSSIGSSSSQFPQVYSEKR
;
A
#
# COMPACT_ATOMS: atom_id res chain seq x y z
N GLY A 1 -17.60 6.39 21.82
CA GLY A 1 -17.23 5.13 22.51
C GLY A 1 -16.60 4.20 21.50
N CYS A 2 -15.82 3.20 21.94
CA CYS A 2 -15.09 2.32 21.03
C CYS A 2 -16.00 1.31 20.30
N PRO A 3 -15.63 0.89 19.08
CA PRO A 3 -16.40 -0.10 18.32
C PRO A 3 -16.41 -1.45 19.05
N GLN A 4 -17.61 -2.07 19.13
CA GLN A 4 -17.88 -3.37 19.79
C GLN A 4 -17.24 -3.53 21.20
N SER A 5 -17.03 -2.43 21.94
CA SER A 5 -16.31 -2.45 23.22
C SER A 5 -14.95 -3.18 23.14
N CYS A 6 -14.27 -3.07 21.99
CA CYS A 6 -13.02 -3.77 21.69
C CYS A 6 -13.10 -5.30 21.85
N ASN A 7 -14.29 -5.90 21.69
CA ASN A 7 -14.56 -7.33 21.88
C ASN A 7 -14.03 -7.91 23.20
N ASN A 8 -13.88 -7.08 24.25
CA ASN A 8 -13.17 -7.43 25.49
C ASN A 8 -11.73 -7.95 25.28
N ARG A 9 -11.15 -7.68 24.12
CA ARG A 9 -9.80 -8.06 23.67
C ARG A 9 -8.88 -6.84 23.52
N GLY A 10 -9.31 -5.68 23.98
CA GLY A 10 -8.60 -4.43 23.82
C GLY A 10 -8.96 -3.41 24.89
N ASN A 11 -8.08 -2.43 25.05
CA ASN A 11 -8.35 -1.24 25.86
C ASN A 11 -8.96 -0.15 24.99
N CYS A 12 -10.09 0.40 25.42
CA CYS A 12 -10.70 1.54 24.77
C CYS A 12 -9.94 2.82 25.17
N ARG A 13 -9.28 3.46 24.20
CA ARG A 13 -8.49 4.67 24.39
C ARG A 13 -9.09 5.83 23.62
N ARG A 14 -8.92 7.04 24.14
CA ARG A 14 -9.34 8.29 23.47
C ARG A 14 -8.11 8.92 22.85
N GLN A 15 -8.12 9.12 21.53
CA GLN A 15 -7.07 9.90 20.87
C GLN A 15 -7.21 11.36 21.35
N GLN A 16 -6.15 11.93 21.93
CA GLN A 16 -6.14 13.38 22.19
C GLN A 16 -6.02 14.11 20.84
N PRO A 17 -6.83 15.15 20.58
CA PRO A 17 -6.66 15.95 19.38
C PRO A 17 -5.26 16.54 19.37
N SER A 18 -4.51 16.33 18.30
CA SER A 18 -3.19 16.95 18.11
C SER A 18 -3.29 18.46 17.88
N ASP A 19 -4.46 18.95 17.46
CA ASP A 19 -4.74 20.37 17.23
C ASP A 19 -6.11 20.77 17.79
N SER A 20 -6.19 21.94 18.41
CA SER A 20 -7.37 22.48 19.10
C SER A 20 -8.45 23.06 18.17
N SER A 21 -8.35 22.83 16.86
CA SER A 21 -9.20 23.49 15.84
C SER A 21 -10.15 22.56 15.08
N SER A 22 -10.15 21.25 15.35
CA SER A 22 -11.13 20.32 14.78
C SER A 22 -12.21 19.95 15.80
N LEU A 23 -13.44 20.43 15.59
CA LEU A 23 -14.67 19.90 16.22
C LEU A 23 -15.02 18.50 15.69
N ALA A 24 -14.02 17.64 15.49
CA ALA A 24 -14.23 16.23 15.20
C ALA A 24 -14.46 15.51 16.54
N ALA A 25 -15.37 14.54 16.55
CA ALA A 25 -15.71 13.77 17.73
C ALA A 25 -14.43 13.29 18.46
N SER A 26 -14.51 13.15 19.79
CA SER A 26 -13.49 12.40 20.51
C SER A 26 -13.40 10.99 19.91
N ASP A 27 -12.37 10.74 19.09
CA ASP A 27 -12.18 9.46 18.39
C ASP A 27 -11.69 8.43 19.41
N TRP A 28 -12.64 7.65 19.90
CA TRP A 28 -12.40 6.48 20.70
C TRP A 28 -11.94 5.35 19.78
N HIS A 29 -10.76 4.79 20.04
CA HIS A 29 -10.23 3.66 19.28
C HIS A 29 -9.82 2.52 20.21
N CYS A 30 -9.84 1.30 19.69
CA CYS A 30 -9.35 0.14 20.40
C CYS A 30 -7.83 0.02 20.29
N VAL A 31 -7.19 -0.36 21.39
CA VAL A 31 -5.80 -0.84 21.41
C VAL A 31 -5.85 -2.30 21.86
N CYS A 32 -5.60 -3.22 20.93
CA CYS A 32 -5.73 -4.65 21.19
C CYS A 32 -4.70 -5.15 22.21
N LEU A 33 -5.15 -6.03 23.10
CA LEU A 33 -4.36 -6.64 24.16
C LEU A 33 -3.64 -7.87 23.63
N GLY A 34 -2.39 -8.07 24.06
CA GLY A 34 -1.57 -9.19 23.59
C GLY A 34 -0.90 -8.85 22.26
N ILE A 35 0.44 -8.86 22.27
CA ILE A 35 1.24 -8.59 21.08
C ILE A 35 0.94 -9.67 20.04
N ASN A 36 0.51 -9.25 18.84
CA ASN A 36 0.17 -10.12 17.72
C ASN A 36 -0.85 -11.22 18.09
N GLN A 37 -1.84 -10.89 18.92
CA GLN A 37 -2.93 -11.81 19.28
C GLN A 37 -4.24 -11.44 18.58
N TRP A 38 -4.50 -10.14 18.46
CA TRP A 38 -5.74 -9.60 17.90
C TRP A 38 -5.45 -8.36 17.05
N ARG A 39 -6.27 -8.17 16.01
CA ARG A 39 -6.27 -6.98 15.16
C ARG A 39 -7.69 -6.54 14.81
N GLY A 40 -7.76 -5.47 14.02
CA GLY A 40 -8.99 -4.79 13.67
C GLY A 40 -9.29 -3.62 14.59
N ASP A 41 -10.09 -2.72 14.07
CA ASP A 41 -10.63 -1.52 14.70
C ASP A 41 -11.40 -1.79 16.00
N ALA A 42 -11.92 -3.01 16.18
CA ALA A 42 -12.55 -3.48 17.40
C ALA A 42 -11.86 -4.71 18.05
N CYS A 43 -10.64 -5.07 17.65
CA CYS A 43 -9.94 -6.29 18.12
C CYS A 43 -10.71 -7.60 17.87
N GLN A 44 -11.46 -7.64 16.76
CA GLN A 44 -12.37 -8.71 16.40
C GLN A 44 -11.66 -9.88 15.69
N HIS A 45 -10.52 -9.64 15.05
CA HIS A 45 -9.82 -10.64 14.24
C HIS A 45 -8.66 -11.23 15.04
N SER A 46 -8.56 -12.56 15.06
CA SER A 46 -7.37 -13.28 15.52
C SER A 46 -6.20 -13.02 14.58
N ILE A 47 -5.00 -13.32 15.07
CA ILE A 47 -3.78 -13.38 14.27
C ILE A 47 -3.42 -14.86 14.10
N GLU A 48 -3.02 -15.27 12.90
CA GLU A 48 -2.57 -16.64 12.64
C GLU A 48 -1.25 -16.93 13.39
N LYS A 49 -1.14 -18.11 14.02
CA LYS A 49 0.00 -18.46 14.88
C LYS A 49 0.70 -19.74 14.46
N ASP A 50 -0.07 -20.75 14.09
CA ASP A 50 0.46 -22.01 13.58
C ASP A 50 0.54 -21.86 12.06
N CYS A 51 1.76 -21.59 11.57
CA CYS A 51 2.03 -21.13 10.21
C CYS A 51 2.59 -22.23 9.29
N SER A 52 2.38 -23.49 9.65
CA SER A 52 2.90 -24.65 8.92
C SER A 52 2.01 -25.90 9.03
N ASP A 53 0.76 -25.76 9.48
CA ASP A 53 -0.17 -26.87 9.70
C ASP A 53 -1.23 -27.03 8.59
N GLY A 54 -1.27 -26.09 7.63
CA GLY A 54 -2.20 -26.12 6.51
C GLY A 54 -3.61 -25.64 6.86
N VAL A 55 -3.81 -25.00 8.02
CA VAL A 55 -5.11 -24.58 8.53
C VAL A 55 -5.14 -23.06 8.71
N ASP A 56 -6.24 -22.42 8.28
CA ASP A 56 -6.51 -21.03 8.62
C ASP A 56 -6.91 -20.96 10.11
N ASN A 57 -5.92 -20.73 10.96
CA ASN A 57 -6.09 -20.70 12.41
C ASN A 57 -6.60 -19.36 12.94
N ASP A 58 -6.69 -18.32 12.10
CA ASP A 58 -7.26 -17.02 12.45
C ASP A 58 -8.75 -16.91 12.05
N GLY A 59 -9.17 -17.76 11.11
CA GLY A 59 -10.54 -17.99 10.64
C GLY A 59 -11.16 -16.76 9.95
N GLY A 60 -10.37 -15.75 9.64
CA GLY A 60 -10.82 -14.40 9.32
C GLY A 60 -10.76 -14.06 7.84
N ASN A 61 -9.83 -14.66 7.09
CA ASN A 61 -9.55 -14.25 5.70
C ASN A 61 -9.36 -15.44 4.73
N GLY A 62 -9.34 -16.69 5.20
CA GLY A 62 -9.20 -17.90 4.39
C GLY A 62 -7.81 -18.13 3.81
N LEU A 63 -6.81 -17.37 4.26
CA LEU A 63 -5.40 -17.61 4.00
C LEU A 63 -4.87 -18.64 5.00
N VAL A 64 -3.92 -19.45 4.56
CA VAL A 64 -3.34 -20.51 5.37
C VAL A 64 -1.82 -20.36 5.38
N ASP A 65 -1.20 -20.58 6.54
CA ASP A 65 0.25 -20.62 6.69
C ASP A 65 0.93 -19.39 6.05
N CYS A 66 1.98 -19.62 5.25
CA CYS A 66 2.73 -18.56 4.58
C CYS A 66 1.94 -17.80 3.51
N PHE A 67 0.72 -18.19 3.19
CA PHE A 67 -0.15 -17.35 2.37
C PHE A 67 -0.79 -16.24 3.20
N ASP A 68 -0.90 -16.37 4.52
CA ASP A 68 -1.35 -15.30 5.40
C ASP A 68 -0.21 -14.30 5.70
N PRO A 69 -0.47 -12.98 5.60
CA PRO A 69 0.49 -11.95 5.98
C PRO A 69 0.95 -12.01 7.44
N ASP A 70 0.12 -12.49 8.37
CA ASP A 70 0.46 -12.60 9.80
C ASP A 70 1.61 -13.57 10.04
N CYS A 71 1.67 -14.63 9.24
CA CYS A 71 2.72 -15.63 9.30
C CYS A 71 4.07 -15.12 8.81
N CYS A 72 4.14 -13.99 8.12
CA CYS A 72 5.40 -13.47 7.56
C CYS A 72 6.42 -13.01 8.61
N HIS A 73 6.03 -12.92 9.88
CA HIS A 73 6.94 -12.69 11.00
C HIS A 73 7.45 -13.98 11.64
N GLN A 74 6.88 -15.14 11.32
CA GLN A 74 7.30 -16.43 11.83
C GLN A 74 8.46 -16.99 11.02
N THR A 75 9.32 -17.76 11.69
CA THR A 75 10.50 -18.39 11.08
C THR A 75 10.13 -19.29 9.91
N ASP A 76 9.00 -20.00 10.01
CA ASP A 76 8.50 -20.94 8.99
C ASP A 76 8.27 -20.26 7.63
N CYS A 77 7.85 -18.99 7.64
CA CYS A 77 7.49 -18.24 6.43
C CYS A 77 8.47 -17.12 6.07
N ALA A 78 9.55 -16.93 6.85
CA ALA A 78 10.51 -15.84 6.64
C ALA A 78 11.14 -15.83 5.24
N THR A 79 11.25 -16.98 4.58
CA THR A 79 11.80 -17.12 3.22
C THR A 79 10.74 -17.38 2.15
N ALA A 80 9.46 -17.44 2.52
CA ALA A 80 8.37 -17.64 1.58
C ALA A 80 8.25 -16.47 0.59
N ALA A 81 7.97 -16.76 -0.68
CA ALA A 81 7.86 -15.74 -1.72
C ALA A 81 6.75 -14.71 -1.44
N THR A 82 5.67 -15.14 -0.80
CA THR A 82 4.53 -14.32 -0.34
C THR A 82 4.88 -13.37 0.80
N CYS A 83 5.96 -13.65 1.52
CA CYS A 83 6.48 -12.83 2.63
C CYS A 83 7.69 -11.99 2.22
N LYS A 84 8.06 -12.01 0.94
CA LYS A 84 9.09 -11.13 0.40
C LYS A 84 8.50 -9.76 0.09
N GLY A 85 8.77 -8.79 0.97
CA GLY A 85 8.39 -7.39 0.75
C GLY A 85 9.26 -6.67 -0.28
N GLY A 86 8.75 -5.53 -0.77
CA GLY A 86 9.52 -4.63 -1.64
C GLY A 86 10.63 -3.86 -0.91
N ALA A 87 11.57 -3.31 -1.68
CA ALA A 87 12.64 -2.49 -1.13
C ALA A 87 12.10 -1.20 -0.50
N ILE A 88 12.72 -0.77 0.61
CA ILE A 88 12.35 0.48 1.27
C ILE A 88 13.01 1.64 0.50
N ALA A 89 12.20 2.50 -0.12
CA ALA A 89 12.68 3.65 -0.91
C ALA A 89 13.76 4.47 -0.18
N LYS A 90 13.56 4.77 1.11
CA LYS A 90 14.56 5.50 1.91
C LYS A 90 15.90 4.76 2.00
N GLN A 91 15.91 3.45 2.10
CA GLN A 91 17.15 2.67 2.16
C GLN A 91 17.88 2.67 0.81
N VAL A 92 17.14 2.52 -0.30
CA VAL A 92 17.71 2.63 -1.65
C VAL A 92 18.27 4.03 -1.90
N LEU A 93 17.56 5.09 -1.45
CA LEU A 93 18.05 6.46 -1.55
C LEU A 93 19.36 6.69 -0.77
N LEU A 94 19.56 6.02 0.36
CA LEU A 94 20.78 6.15 1.17
C LEU A 94 22.01 5.51 0.50
N SER A 95 21.82 4.58 -0.44
CA SER A 95 22.90 4.06 -1.28
C SER A 95 23.22 4.94 -2.49
N GLU A 96 22.41 5.96 -2.76
CA GLU A 96 22.62 6.88 -3.87
C GLU A 96 23.56 8.02 -3.50
N SER A 97 24.22 8.57 -4.52
CA SER A 97 25.01 9.78 -4.35
C SER A 97 24.10 10.98 -4.07
N PRO A 98 24.48 11.88 -3.13
CA PRO A 98 23.70 13.09 -2.86
C PRO A 98 23.50 13.93 -4.13
N LEU A 99 22.26 14.33 -4.37
CA LEU A 99 21.92 15.21 -5.48
C LEU A 99 22.16 16.68 -5.10
N PRO A 100 22.43 17.57 -6.08
CA PRO A 100 22.43 19.01 -5.87
C PRO A 100 21.09 19.50 -5.31
N ALA A 101 21.14 20.55 -4.48
CA ALA A 101 19.96 21.15 -3.84
C ALA A 101 18.84 21.50 -4.83
N VAL A 102 19.21 21.94 -6.03
CA VAL A 102 18.27 22.17 -7.14
C VAL A 102 18.43 21.02 -8.15
N SER A 103 17.47 20.11 -8.16
CA SER A 103 17.42 18.97 -9.06
C SER A 103 16.03 18.80 -9.66
N SER A 104 15.95 18.33 -10.90
CA SER A 104 14.67 18.00 -11.54
C SER A 104 13.93 16.91 -10.75
N PHE A 105 12.60 16.85 -10.90
CA PHE A 105 11.80 15.78 -10.30
C PHE A 105 12.34 14.39 -10.69
N GLU A 106 12.60 14.20 -11.98
CA GLU A 106 13.19 12.98 -12.53
C GLU A 106 14.46 12.54 -11.82
N LYS A 107 15.44 13.43 -11.67
CA LYS A 107 16.68 13.12 -10.96
C LYS A 107 16.42 12.69 -9.51
N ARG A 108 15.50 13.37 -8.81
CA ARG A 108 15.18 13.10 -7.40
C ARG A 108 14.53 11.73 -7.18
N VAL A 109 13.80 11.21 -8.16
CA VAL A 109 13.08 9.93 -8.04
C VAL A 109 13.69 8.80 -8.86
N LYS A 110 14.80 9.06 -9.57
CA LYS A 110 15.48 8.08 -10.42
C LYS A 110 15.87 6.80 -9.68
N PHE A 111 16.23 6.90 -8.41
CA PHE A 111 16.58 5.76 -7.56
C PHE A 111 15.43 4.76 -7.34
N LEU A 112 14.18 5.14 -7.65
CA LEU A 112 13.02 4.26 -7.55
C LEU A 112 12.93 3.27 -8.72
N VAL A 113 13.67 3.50 -9.82
CA VAL A 113 13.66 2.67 -11.03
C VAL A 113 15.07 2.29 -11.46
N GLY A 114 15.21 1.13 -12.12
CA GLY A 114 16.50 0.62 -12.60
C GLY A 114 17.04 -0.54 -11.77
N LYS A 115 18.36 -0.76 -11.85
CA LYS A 115 19.03 -1.88 -11.20
C LYS A 115 19.06 -1.67 -9.69
N GLU A 116 18.67 -2.70 -8.92
CA GLU A 116 18.67 -2.67 -7.44
C GLU A 116 17.81 -1.53 -6.84
N SER A 117 16.75 -1.17 -7.55
CA SER A 117 15.82 -0.11 -7.16
C SER A 117 14.55 -0.64 -6.49
N VAL A 118 13.61 0.26 -6.15
CA VAL A 118 12.30 -0.09 -5.59
C VAL A 118 11.43 -0.83 -6.61
N GLN A 119 11.44 -0.40 -7.87
CA GLN A 119 10.66 -0.98 -8.95
C GLN A 119 11.49 -2.01 -9.73
N LEU A 120 11.04 -3.26 -9.67
CA LEU A 120 11.68 -4.43 -10.26
C LEU A 120 11.24 -4.64 -11.70
N GLY A 121 12.15 -5.16 -12.54
CA GLY A 121 11.84 -5.47 -13.94
C GLY A 121 11.69 -4.25 -14.86
N TYR A 122 12.10 -3.06 -14.40
CA TYR A 122 12.10 -1.85 -15.20
C TYR A 122 13.00 -1.99 -16.44
N SER A 123 12.41 -1.83 -17.63
CA SER A 123 13.13 -1.81 -18.90
C SER A 123 13.52 -0.37 -19.26
N PRO A 124 14.79 -0.07 -19.57
CA PRO A 124 15.18 1.28 -20.02
C PRO A 124 14.37 1.76 -21.22
N GLY A 125 13.84 2.99 -21.16
CA GLY A 125 13.01 3.57 -22.22
C GLY A 125 11.53 3.18 -22.17
N SER A 126 11.11 2.33 -21.23
CA SER A 126 9.69 1.99 -21.01
C SER A 126 8.85 3.18 -20.52
N ILE A 127 9.48 4.18 -19.92
CA ILE A 127 8.84 5.43 -19.50
C ILE A 127 9.73 6.60 -19.94
N ASP A 128 9.13 7.66 -20.50
CA ASP A 128 9.83 8.94 -20.72
C ASP A 128 10.15 9.57 -19.35
N PRO A 129 11.43 9.77 -19.00
CA PRO A 129 11.82 10.33 -17.71
C PRO A 129 11.22 11.71 -17.41
N LYS A 130 10.81 12.47 -18.44
CA LYS A 130 10.14 13.77 -18.28
C LYS A 130 8.65 13.66 -17.99
N GLN A 131 8.06 12.48 -18.19
CA GLN A 131 6.64 12.19 -18.05
C GLN A 131 6.41 11.15 -16.96
N ILE A 132 7.03 11.35 -15.79
CA ILE A 132 6.89 10.42 -14.67
C ILE A 132 6.17 11.05 -13.49
N SER A 133 5.46 10.20 -12.76
CA SER A 133 4.95 10.49 -11.42
C SER A 133 5.10 9.28 -10.52
N VAL A 134 5.07 9.52 -9.22
CA VAL A 134 5.25 8.49 -8.20
C VAL A 134 3.93 8.27 -7.48
N LEU A 135 3.42 7.05 -7.54
CA LEU A 135 2.25 6.61 -6.81
C LEU A 135 2.66 5.93 -5.52
N MET A 136 1.91 6.18 -4.45
CA MET A 136 2.12 5.61 -3.13
C MET A 136 0.77 5.17 -2.57
N GLY A 137 0.77 4.19 -1.67
CA GLY A 137 -0.45 3.76 -1.00
C GLY A 137 -0.17 2.63 -0.03
N ARG A 138 -1.25 2.06 0.51
CA ARG A 138 -1.20 0.90 1.40
C ARG A 138 -2.24 -0.14 1.01
N LEU A 139 -1.89 -1.40 1.14
CA LEU A 139 -2.70 -2.54 0.77
C LEU A 139 -3.18 -3.30 2.00
N PHE A 140 -4.45 -3.68 1.97
CA PHE A 140 -5.10 -4.36 3.07
C PHE A 140 -5.94 -5.55 2.60
N LEU A 141 -6.19 -6.47 3.52
CA LEU A 141 -7.29 -7.44 3.41
C LEU A 141 -8.58 -6.85 4.01
N PRO A 142 -9.76 -7.45 3.74
CA PRO A 142 -11.04 -6.97 4.26
C PRO A 142 -11.13 -6.90 5.79
N ASP A 143 -10.37 -7.74 6.49
CA ASP A 143 -10.24 -7.78 7.96
C ASP A 143 -9.23 -6.77 8.52
N GLY A 144 -8.65 -5.91 7.66
CA GLY A 144 -7.75 -4.82 8.05
C GLY A 144 -6.27 -5.20 8.13
N SER A 145 -5.93 -6.42 7.74
CA SER A 145 -4.58 -6.96 7.70
C SER A 145 -3.72 -6.26 6.67
N GLN A 146 -2.50 -5.87 7.04
CA GLN A 146 -1.56 -5.22 6.13
C GLN A 146 -0.98 -6.25 5.17
N LEU A 147 -1.06 -5.99 3.87
CA LEU A 147 -0.74 -6.98 2.86
C LEU A 147 0.70 -6.83 2.36
N ILE A 148 1.61 -7.70 2.81
CA ILE A 148 2.98 -7.81 2.30
C ILE A 148 3.04 -8.63 1.01
N GLY A 149 3.98 -8.31 0.13
CA GLY A 149 4.33 -9.16 -1.02
C GLY A 149 3.29 -9.17 -2.14
N SER A 150 2.31 -8.27 -2.12
CA SER A 150 1.49 -7.99 -3.30
C SER A 150 2.35 -7.32 -4.36
N ARG A 151 2.07 -7.58 -5.63
CA ARG A 151 2.65 -6.95 -6.82
C ARG A 151 1.76 -5.83 -7.30
N GLN A 152 2.34 -4.65 -7.52
CA GLN A 152 1.67 -3.48 -8.10
C GLN A 152 2.34 -3.10 -9.41
N GLU A 153 1.56 -2.92 -10.47
CA GLU A 153 2.09 -2.54 -11.79
C GLU A 153 1.07 -1.73 -12.61
N ASP A 154 1.54 -0.96 -13.58
CA ASP A 154 0.69 -0.44 -14.64
C ASP A 154 0.44 -1.55 -15.67
N ALA A 155 -0.78 -2.10 -15.65
CA ALA A 155 -1.19 -3.19 -16.53
C ALA A 155 -1.11 -2.82 -18.03
N ARG A 156 -1.12 -1.51 -18.37
CA ARG A 156 -0.96 -1.04 -19.75
C ARG A 156 0.50 -0.84 -20.14
N ASN A 157 1.41 -0.79 -19.17
CA ASN A 157 2.84 -0.67 -19.41
C ASN A 157 3.65 -1.59 -18.47
N PRO A 158 3.53 -2.92 -18.62
CA PRO A 158 4.25 -3.87 -17.75
C PRO A 158 5.78 -3.76 -17.88
N SER A 159 6.29 -3.19 -18.99
CA SER A 159 7.72 -2.95 -19.19
C SER A 159 8.30 -1.87 -18.27
N ALA A 160 7.45 -1.01 -17.69
CA ALA A 160 7.82 -0.11 -16.60
C ALA A 160 8.19 -0.84 -15.30
N GLY A 161 7.88 -2.15 -15.24
CA GLY A 161 8.13 -2.97 -14.08
C GLY A 161 7.00 -2.87 -13.05
N HIS A 162 7.32 -3.35 -11.86
CA HIS A 162 6.39 -3.50 -10.74
C HIS A 162 7.12 -3.27 -9.43
N SER A 163 6.39 -2.92 -8.39
CA SER A 163 6.90 -2.98 -7.00
C SER A 163 6.18 -4.05 -6.20
N LEU A 164 6.74 -4.35 -5.03
CA LEU A 164 6.11 -5.22 -4.04
C LEU A 164 5.71 -4.39 -2.81
N SER A 165 4.56 -4.72 -2.23
CA SER A 165 4.15 -4.11 -0.97
C SER A 165 5.03 -4.60 0.18
N ARG A 166 5.27 -3.71 1.13
CA ARG A 166 6.11 -3.93 2.31
C ARG A 166 5.33 -4.57 3.47
N PRO A 167 5.99 -4.97 4.58
CA PRO A 167 5.30 -5.52 5.75
C PRO A 167 4.15 -4.66 6.28
N ASP A 168 4.26 -3.33 6.15
CA ASP A 168 3.22 -2.39 6.57
C ASP A 168 2.11 -2.16 5.51
N GLY A 169 2.07 -3.01 4.48
CA GLY A 169 1.19 -2.91 3.32
C GLY A 169 1.57 -1.81 2.34
N SER A 170 2.58 -1.00 2.62
CA SER A 170 2.87 0.19 1.82
C SER A 170 3.67 -0.11 0.56
N PHE A 171 3.40 0.63 -0.51
CA PHE A 171 4.10 0.51 -1.79
C PHE A 171 4.47 1.88 -2.38
N THR A 172 5.39 1.85 -3.34
CA THR A 172 5.76 2.99 -4.19
C THR A 172 5.90 2.48 -5.62
N LEU A 173 5.31 3.17 -6.59
CA LEU A 173 5.33 2.78 -7.99
C LEU A 173 5.58 4.01 -8.88
N VAL A 174 6.58 3.96 -9.75
CA VAL A 174 6.80 5.01 -10.75
C VAL A 174 6.02 4.66 -12.00
N VAL A 175 5.20 5.59 -12.49
CA VAL A 175 4.33 5.40 -13.65
C VAL A 175 4.55 6.47 -14.70
N SER A 176 4.18 6.17 -15.93
CA SER A 176 4.13 7.15 -17.02
C SER A 176 2.90 8.04 -16.86
N ALA A 177 3.11 9.34 -16.65
CA ALA A 177 2.07 10.35 -16.51
C ALA A 177 2.03 11.24 -17.74
N SER A 178 0.84 11.49 -18.29
CA SER A 178 0.64 12.28 -19.52
C SER A 178 0.03 13.66 -19.25
N GLY A 179 0.23 14.21 -18.05
CA GLY A 179 -0.16 15.57 -17.72
C GLY A 179 -1.67 15.82 -17.70
N GLY A 180 -2.44 14.79 -17.35
CA GLY A 180 -3.89 14.89 -17.20
C GLY A 180 -4.72 14.15 -18.26
N SER A 181 -4.15 13.82 -19.43
CA SER A 181 -4.90 13.30 -20.58
C SER A 181 -4.93 11.77 -20.70
N GLY A 182 -4.14 11.05 -19.89
CA GLY A 182 -4.01 9.59 -19.99
C GLY A 182 -4.65 8.84 -18.83
N LEU A 183 -4.89 7.56 -19.11
CA LEU A 183 -5.42 6.59 -18.17
C LEU A 183 -4.31 5.62 -17.76
N ILE A 184 -4.15 5.42 -16.46
CA ILE A 184 -3.24 4.43 -15.88
C ILE A 184 -4.11 3.34 -15.27
N ALA A 185 -3.92 2.10 -15.69
CA ALA A 185 -4.66 0.95 -15.15
C ALA A 185 -3.73 0.18 -14.21
N LEU A 186 -3.92 0.36 -12.91
CA LEU A 186 -3.11 -0.30 -11.91
C LEU A 186 -3.70 -1.65 -11.55
N SER A 187 -2.88 -2.69 -11.68
CA SER A 187 -3.20 -4.04 -11.22
C SER A 187 -2.44 -4.33 -9.93
N PHE A 188 -3.18 -4.79 -8.92
CA PHE A 188 -2.66 -5.25 -7.65
C PHE A 188 -2.94 -6.74 -7.56
N ARG A 189 -1.91 -7.57 -7.42
CA ARG A 189 -2.08 -9.03 -7.35
C ARG A 189 -1.20 -9.66 -6.28
N ARG A 190 -1.71 -10.67 -5.58
CA ARG A 190 -0.93 -11.49 -4.63
C ARG A 190 -1.44 -12.92 -4.65
N SER A 191 -0.58 -13.91 -4.46
CA SER A 191 -1.03 -15.28 -4.27
C SER A 191 -1.91 -15.40 -3.02
N TYR A 192 -3.04 -16.12 -3.14
CA TYR A 192 -4.00 -16.39 -2.07
C TYR A 192 -3.84 -17.82 -1.57
N THR A 193 -3.83 -18.77 -2.50
CA THR A 193 -3.50 -20.19 -2.31
C THR A 193 -2.82 -20.68 -3.60
N PRO A 194 -2.34 -21.93 -3.70
CA PRO A 194 -1.92 -22.46 -5.00
C PRO A 194 -3.02 -22.28 -6.05
N ASN A 195 -2.69 -21.58 -7.14
CA ASN A 195 -3.58 -21.23 -8.27
C ASN A 195 -4.71 -20.22 -8.00
N ARG A 196 -4.79 -19.60 -6.81
CA ARG A 196 -5.70 -18.48 -6.56
C ARG A 196 -4.93 -17.22 -6.22
N SER A 197 -5.52 -16.07 -6.54
CA SER A 197 -4.93 -14.78 -6.24
C SER A 197 -5.94 -13.83 -5.60
N LEU A 198 -5.41 -12.97 -4.74
CA LEU A 198 -6.05 -11.74 -4.32
C LEU A 198 -5.78 -10.69 -5.39
N GLN A 199 -6.77 -9.87 -5.71
CA GLN A 199 -6.60 -8.79 -6.66
C GLN A 199 -7.40 -7.54 -6.32
N ALA A 200 -6.95 -6.42 -6.88
CA ALA A 200 -7.68 -5.17 -6.98
C ALA A 200 -7.24 -4.48 -8.28
N GLU A 201 -8.16 -3.77 -8.92
CA GLU A 201 -7.90 -3.00 -10.14
C GLU A 201 -8.31 -1.54 -9.91
N VAL A 202 -7.41 -0.62 -10.22
CA VAL A 202 -7.63 0.80 -10.05
C VAL A 202 -7.36 1.54 -11.36
N LEU A 203 -8.37 2.28 -11.83
CA LEU A 203 -8.21 3.14 -12.99
C LEU A 203 -7.99 4.58 -12.54
N LEU A 204 -6.82 5.14 -12.85
CA LEU A 204 -6.47 6.53 -12.58
C LEU A 204 -6.59 7.35 -13.85
N SER A 205 -7.30 8.48 -13.76
CA SER A 205 -7.28 9.53 -14.77
C SER A 205 -6.69 10.81 -14.20
N GLY A 206 -6.19 11.69 -15.08
CA GLY A 206 -5.79 13.02 -14.64
C GLY A 206 -4.42 13.11 -13.97
N VAL A 207 -3.58 12.06 -14.01
CA VAL A 207 -2.32 12.04 -13.26
C VAL A 207 -1.37 13.15 -13.78
N PRO A 208 -1.02 14.14 -12.94
CA PRO A 208 -0.10 15.20 -13.33
C PRO A 208 1.31 14.66 -13.47
N VAL A 209 2.15 15.31 -14.28
CA VAL A 209 3.57 14.99 -14.41
C VAL A 209 4.35 15.58 -13.24
N GLY A 210 5.33 14.85 -12.73
CA GLY A 210 6.27 15.35 -11.73
C GLY A 210 5.68 15.47 -10.33
N ALA A 211 4.75 14.58 -9.98
CA ALA A 211 4.03 14.62 -8.71
C ALA A 211 4.14 13.31 -7.92
N PHE A 212 3.97 13.44 -6.60
CA PHE A 212 3.68 12.31 -5.71
C PHE A 212 2.18 12.23 -5.47
N LEU A 213 1.57 11.09 -5.75
CA LEU A 213 0.16 10.85 -5.51
C LEU A 213 0.00 9.73 -4.49
N ASN A 214 -0.74 9.99 -3.42
CA ASN A 214 -1.12 8.98 -2.45
C ASN A 214 -2.53 8.46 -2.79
N LEU A 215 -2.63 7.17 -3.09
CA LEU A 215 -3.88 6.48 -3.42
C LEU A 215 -4.67 6.06 -2.16
N GLY A 216 -4.09 6.23 -0.97
CA GLY A 216 -4.72 5.82 0.28
C GLY A 216 -4.66 4.30 0.48
N ASN A 217 -5.74 3.76 1.04
CA ASN A 217 -5.86 2.34 1.36
C ASN A 217 -6.63 1.63 0.25
N ILE A 218 -6.07 0.52 -0.23
CA ILE A 218 -6.69 -0.33 -1.24
C ILE A 218 -6.86 -1.72 -0.64
N VAL A 219 -8.07 -2.27 -0.73
CA VAL A 219 -8.38 -3.61 -0.22
C VAL A 219 -8.34 -4.61 -1.37
N LEU A 220 -7.60 -5.70 -1.20
CA LEU A 220 -7.59 -6.80 -2.16
C LEU A 220 -8.56 -7.90 -1.72
N THR A 221 -9.27 -8.47 -2.69
CA THR A 221 -10.22 -9.57 -2.49
C THR A 221 -9.87 -10.74 -3.40
N PRO A 222 -10.33 -11.97 -3.12
CA PRO A 222 -10.13 -13.10 -4.02
C PRO A 222 -10.60 -12.77 -5.45
N ALA A 223 -9.81 -13.14 -6.46
CA ALA A 223 -10.07 -12.82 -7.87
C ALA A 223 -11.43 -13.35 -8.35
N ASP A 224 -11.83 -14.51 -7.84
CA ASP A 224 -13.06 -15.20 -8.20
C ASP A 224 -14.32 -14.50 -7.62
N ALA A 225 -14.15 -13.53 -6.72
CA ALA A 225 -15.26 -12.82 -6.07
C ALA A 225 -15.87 -11.70 -6.95
N GLY A 226 -15.35 -11.48 -8.16
CA GLY A 226 -15.76 -10.38 -9.04
C GLY A 226 -15.26 -9.04 -8.52
N THR A 227 -14.05 -8.65 -8.89
CA THR A 227 -13.43 -7.40 -8.38
C THR A 227 -14.10 -6.16 -8.95
N PRO A 228 -14.67 -5.27 -8.12
CA PRO A 228 -15.11 -3.97 -8.56
C PRO A 228 -13.89 -3.11 -8.96
N MET A 229 -13.91 -2.57 -10.18
CA MET A 229 -12.94 -1.57 -10.60
C MET A 229 -13.15 -0.28 -9.82
N THR A 230 -12.12 0.20 -9.13
CA THR A 230 -12.18 1.49 -8.45
C THR A 230 -11.64 2.57 -9.38
N ILE A 231 -12.43 3.63 -9.59
CA ILE A 231 -12.02 4.76 -10.44
C ILE A 231 -11.61 5.91 -9.51
N PHE A 232 -10.38 6.39 -9.67
CA PHE A 232 -9.95 7.65 -9.06
C PHE A 232 -9.64 8.67 -10.14
N SER A 233 -10.12 9.90 -9.92
CA SER A 233 -9.68 11.06 -10.67
C SER A 233 -8.66 11.80 -9.82
N ALA A 234 -7.45 12.00 -10.34
CA ALA A 234 -6.46 12.81 -9.66
C ALA A 234 -6.98 14.25 -9.57
N PRO A 235 -6.82 14.94 -8.41
CA PRO A 235 -7.32 16.29 -8.25
C PRO A 235 -6.64 17.25 -9.22
N SER A 236 -7.45 18.03 -9.93
CA SER A 236 -7.04 19.07 -10.87
C SER A 236 -6.60 20.34 -10.11
N SER A 237 -5.41 20.29 -9.51
CA SER A 237 -4.65 21.42 -8.92
C SER A 237 -5.18 22.14 -7.66
N ILE A 238 -4.19 22.46 -6.81
CA ILE A 238 -4.10 23.38 -5.66
C ILE A 238 -5.40 24.04 -5.16
N GLY A 239 -5.87 23.57 -3.99
CA GLY A 239 -6.65 24.37 -3.06
C GLY A 239 -8.14 24.01 -2.97
N SER A 240 -8.49 23.15 -2.02
CA SER A 240 -9.59 23.37 -1.07
C SER A 240 -9.69 22.17 -0.12
N SER A 241 -9.70 22.48 1.16
CA SER A 241 -9.81 21.54 2.26
C SER A 241 -11.24 20.98 2.35
N SER A 242 -11.41 19.70 2.06
CA SER A 242 -12.52 18.92 2.58
C SER A 242 -12.00 17.53 2.95
N SER A 243 -12.27 17.14 4.18
CA SER A 243 -11.84 15.90 4.84
C SER A 243 -12.42 14.65 4.17
N GLN A 244 -11.76 14.15 3.12
CA GLN A 244 -11.70 12.75 2.64
C GLN A 244 -10.89 12.76 1.33
N PHE A 245 -9.74 12.07 1.29
CA PHE A 245 -8.76 11.96 0.17
C PHE A 245 -7.76 13.13 -0.02
N PRO A 246 -6.70 12.91 -0.82
CA PRO A 246 -5.31 12.73 -0.39
C PRO A 246 -4.58 14.05 -0.16
N GLN A 247 -3.75 14.09 0.88
CA GLN A 247 -2.87 15.22 1.16
C GLN A 247 -1.76 15.30 0.11
N VAL A 248 -1.88 16.27 -0.80
CA VAL A 248 -0.80 16.69 -1.68
C VAL A 248 0.16 17.56 -0.88
N TYR A 249 1.33 17.03 -0.53
CA TYR A 249 2.43 17.88 -0.06
C TYR A 249 2.99 18.66 -1.26
N SER A 250 2.65 19.94 -1.34
CA SER A 250 3.32 20.91 -2.19
C SER A 250 4.34 21.65 -1.32
N GLU A 251 5.63 21.43 -1.57
CA GLU A 251 6.68 22.27 -0.99
C GLU A 251 6.60 23.67 -1.62
N LYS A 252 6.38 24.67 -0.76
CA LYS A 252 6.49 26.09 -1.10
C LYS A 252 7.95 26.41 -1.49
N ARG A 253 8.09 27.27 -2.50
CA ARG A 253 9.35 27.88 -2.97
C ARG A 253 10.14 28.52 -1.85
#